data_AF-A0A962QG91-F1
#
_entry.id   AF-A0A962QG91-F1
#
_cell.length_a   1.000
_cell.length_b   1.000
_cell.length_c   1.000
_cell.angle_alpha   90.00
_cell.angle_beta   90.00
_cell.angle_gamma   90.00
#
_symmetry.space_group_name_H-M   'P 1'
#
loop_
_entity.id
_entity.type
_entity.pdbx_description
1 polymer ?
#
loop_
_entity_poly.entity_id
_entity_poly.type
_entity_poly.pdbx_seq_one_letter_code
_entity_poly.pdbx_strand_id
1 'polypeptide(L)'
;FLPFIYFMFAVSGWIKSIFEAIVAMPLWALAHLRIDGEGVVGPGATNGYFLLLEIFLRPTLIIFGFVASISIFSALVNVLNQIFDLVIGNLGGYDEELEANIVTGSAPAGTLSNLNVARGTVDEFFFTAMYAIICYLIGLSCFKLVDLIPNNILRWMGVSVSTFQENAGDPAGKLSSNVYKGTLLIGNQVRGTAKGDLAIISSVGD
;
A
#
# COMPACT_ATOMS: atom_id res chain seq x y z
N PHE A 1 -2.01 -8.07 -10.06
CA PHE A 1 -3.29 -7.35 -10.21
C PHE A 1 -3.34 -6.05 -9.40
N LEU A 2 -2.66 -5.96 -8.24
CA LEU A 2 -2.62 -4.78 -7.38
C LEU A 2 -2.21 -3.46 -8.10
N PRO A 3 -1.18 -3.42 -8.99
CA PRO A 3 -0.83 -2.19 -9.72
C PRO A 3 -1.96 -1.68 -10.61
N PHE A 4 -2.68 -2.61 -11.25
CA PHE A 4 -3.80 -2.30 -12.13
C PHE A 4 -4.98 -1.71 -11.35
N ILE A 5 -5.24 -2.20 -10.13
CA ILE A 5 -6.30 -1.66 -9.27
C ILE A 5 -6.01 -0.20 -8.89
N TYR A 6 -4.78 0.12 -8.46
CA TYR A 6 -4.40 1.51 -8.15
C TYR A 6 -4.47 2.41 -9.39
N PHE A 7 -3.99 1.93 -10.54
CA PHE A 7 -4.13 2.67 -11.80
C PHE A 7 -5.60 2.95 -12.17
N MET A 8 -6.48 1.96 -12.06
CA MET A 8 -7.90 2.13 -12.35
C MET A 8 -8.59 3.09 -11.36
N PHE A 9 -8.19 3.09 -10.09
CA PHE A 9 -8.67 4.08 -9.12
C PHE A 9 -8.18 5.50 -9.44
N ALA A 10 -6.93 5.66 -9.87
CA ALA A 10 -6.38 6.93 -10.32
C ALA A 10 -7.19 7.50 -11.50
N VAL A 11 -7.44 6.67 -12.51
CA VAL A 11 -8.23 7.03 -13.70
C VAL A 11 -9.68 7.33 -13.32
N SER A 12 -10.25 6.57 -12.39
CA SER A 12 -11.60 6.81 -11.85
C SER A 12 -11.69 8.11 -11.04
N GLY A 13 -10.60 8.53 -10.40
CA GLY A 13 -10.50 9.84 -9.75
C GLY A 13 -10.45 10.97 -10.79
N TRP A 14 -9.64 10.79 -11.83
CA TRP A 14 -9.56 11.74 -12.92
C TRP A 14 -10.89 11.93 -13.66
N ILE A 15 -11.62 10.86 -14.00
CA ILE A 15 -12.91 11.00 -14.69
C ILE A 15 -13.93 11.75 -13.84
N LYS A 16 -13.92 11.57 -12.51
CA LYS A 16 -14.77 12.34 -11.59
C LYS A 16 -14.41 13.83 -11.60
N SER A 17 -13.11 14.16 -11.64
CA SER A 17 -12.66 15.55 -11.76
C SER A 17 -13.16 16.24 -13.03
N ILE A 18 -13.32 15.51 -14.14
CA ILE A 18 -13.91 16.05 -15.38
C ILE A 18 -15.38 16.41 -15.16
N PHE A 19 -16.17 15.54 -14.53
CA PHE A 19 -17.58 15.82 -14.26
C PHE A 19 -17.75 17.01 -13.31
N GLU A 20 -16.91 17.11 -12.28
CA GLU A 20 -16.89 18.28 -11.38
C GLU A 20 -16.62 19.58 -12.15
N ALA A 21 -15.66 19.56 -13.08
CA ALA A 21 -15.33 20.71 -13.90
C ALA A 21 -16.46 21.12 -14.84
N ILE A 22 -17.17 20.17 -15.46
CA ILE A 22 -18.31 20.47 -16.34
C ILE A 22 -19.39 21.25 -15.58
N VAL A 23 -19.65 20.92 -14.32
CA VAL A 23 -20.64 21.61 -13.48
C VAL A 23 -20.09 22.95 -12.94
N ALA A 24 -18.79 23.03 -12.67
CA ALA A 24 -18.13 24.25 -12.19
C ALA A 24 -17.94 25.33 -13.28
N MET A 25 -17.75 24.92 -14.54
CA MET A 25 -17.45 25.82 -15.67
C MET A 25 -18.52 26.90 -15.90
N PRO A 26 -19.84 26.63 -15.88
CA PRO A 26 -20.88 27.66 -16.00
C PRO A 26 -20.82 28.70 -14.87
N LEU A 27 -20.55 28.27 -13.63
CA LEU A 27 -20.40 29.17 -12.49
C LEU A 27 -19.13 30.04 -12.63
N TRP A 28 -18.05 29.46 -13.15
CA TRP A 28 -16.81 30.17 -13.45
C TRP A 28 -16.98 31.18 -14.60
N ALA A 29 -17.79 30.87 -15.61
CA ALA A 29 -18.15 31.81 -16.68
C ALA A 29 -18.99 32.99 -16.15
N LEU A 30 -19.91 32.76 -15.21
CA LEU A 30 -20.65 33.83 -14.53
C LEU A 30 -19.73 34.72 -13.67
N ALA A 31 -18.66 34.16 -13.10
CA ALA A 31 -17.65 34.95 -12.39
C ALA A 31 -16.89 35.91 -13.31
N HIS A 32 -16.78 35.61 -14.61
CA HIS A 32 -16.24 36.54 -15.60
C HIS A 32 -17.22 37.67 -15.97
N LEU A 33 -18.52 37.52 -15.68
CA LEU A 33 -19.54 38.55 -15.91
C LEU A 33 -19.69 39.53 -14.73
N ARG A 34 -19.19 39.19 -13.54
CA ARG A 34 -19.11 40.11 -12.39
C ARG A 34 -17.92 41.05 -12.56
N ILE A 35 -18.13 42.19 -13.21
CA ILE A 35 -17.20 43.32 -13.28
C ILE A 35 -17.43 44.20 -12.04
N ASP A 36 -17.05 43.73 -10.84
CA ASP A 36 -17.01 44.59 -9.65
C ASP A 36 -15.57 45.07 -9.42
N GLY A 37 -15.31 46.31 -9.85
CA GLY A 37 -14.49 47.30 -9.15
C GLY A 37 -12.96 47.18 -9.12
N GLU A 38 -12.36 45.98 -9.08
CA GLU A 38 -10.92 45.84 -8.83
C GLU A 38 -10.26 44.83 -9.77
N GLY A 39 -9.90 45.31 -10.96
CA GLY A 39 -9.10 44.58 -11.95
C GLY A 39 -9.91 43.62 -12.84
N VAL A 40 -9.45 43.44 -14.07
CA VAL A 40 -10.10 42.66 -15.14
C VAL A 40 -10.14 41.14 -14.81
N VAL A 41 -9.45 40.71 -13.75
CA VAL A 41 -9.38 39.31 -13.32
C VAL A 41 -9.39 39.28 -11.79
N GLY A 42 -10.56 39.20 -11.19
CA GLY A 42 -10.67 38.98 -9.73
C GLY A 42 -10.01 37.64 -9.34
N PRO A 43 -9.55 37.47 -8.08
CA PRO A 43 -8.87 36.25 -7.61
C PRO A 43 -9.63 34.93 -7.87
N GLY A 44 -10.96 34.99 -7.95
CA GLY A 44 -11.82 33.84 -8.27
C GLY A 44 -11.77 33.38 -9.74
N ALA A 45 -11.47 34.27 -10.69
CA ALA A 45 -11.36 33.93 -12.10
C ALA A 45 -10.04 33.19 -12.41
N THR A 46 -8.94 33.60 -11.76
CA THR A 46 -7.61 32.98 -11.92
C THR A 46 -7.59 31.50 -11.49
N ASN A 47 -8.32 31.15 -10.44
CA ASN A 47 -8.38 29.77 -9.92
C ASN A 47 -8.97 28.75 -10.91
N GLY A 48 -9.90 29.15 -11.77
CA GLY A 48 -10.49 28.23 -12.75
C GLY A 48 -9.54 27.86 -13.89
N TYR A 49 -8.58 28.73 -14.25
CA TYR A 49 -7.53 28.39 -15.21
C TYR A 49 -6.61 27.28 -14.67
N PHE A 50 -6.30 27.33 -13.38
CA PHE A 50 -5.50 26.30 -12.72
C PHE A 50 -6.24 24.96 -12.60
N LEU A 51 -7.55 24.98 -12.33
CA LEU A 51 -8.40 23.77 -12.35
C LEU A 51 -8.42 23.10 -13.72
N LEU A 52 -8.56 23.88 -14.79
CA LEU A 52 -8.57 23.35 -16.15
C LEU A 52 -7.21 22.74 -16.52
N LEU A 53 -6.12 23.42 -16.18
CA LEU A 53 -4.76 22.90 -16.35
C LEU A 53 -4.53 21.59 -15.58
N GLU A 54 -5.03 21.50 -14.35
CA GLU A 54 -4.94 20.29 -13.53
C GLU A 54 -5.62 19.07 -14.21
N ILE A 55 -6.81 19.25 -14.78
CA ILE A 55 -7.56 18.16 -15.42
C ILE A 55 -6.83 17.64 -16.68
N PHE A 56 -6.15 18.53 -17.40
CA PHE A 56 -5.36 18.17 -18.59
C PHE A 56 -4.04 17.48 -18.23
N LEU A 57 -3.36 17.92 -17.17
CA LEU A 57 -2.08 17.34 -16.76
C LEU A 57 -2.23 16.03 -15.99
N ARG A 58 -3.34 15.83 -15.27
CA ARG A 58 -3.58 14.66 -14.42
C ARG A 58 -3.42 13.31 -15.16
N PRO A 59 -3.97 13.08 -16.37
CA PRO A 59 -3.78 11.84 -17.13
C PRO A 59 -2.32 11.54 -17.43
N THR A 60 -1.61 12.56 -17.90
CA THR A 60 -0.20 12.47 -18.25
C THR A 60 0.61 12.10 -17.00
N LEU A 61 0.34 12.74 -15.87
CA LEU A 61 0.99 12.47 -14.59
C LEU A 61 0.65 11.08 -14.03
N ILE A 62 -0.57 10.56 -14.22
CA ILE A 62 -0.95 9.19 -13.81
C ILE A 62 -0.10 8.16 -14.56
N ILE A 63 0.12 8.35 -15.87
CA ILE A 63 0.94 7.45 -16.69
C ILE A 63 2.41 7.49 -16.21
N PHE A 64 2.96 8.68 -16.01
CA PHE A 64 4.31 8.83 -15.46
C PHE A 64 4.44 8.21 -14.06
N GLY A 65 3.43 8.40 -13.21
CA GLY A 65 3.38 7.79 -11.89
C GLY A 65 3.35 6.27 -11.95
N PHE A 66 2.60 5.69 -12.88
CA PHE A 66 2.56 4.24 -13.10
C PHE A 66 3.92 3.67 -13.49
N VAL A 67 4.62 4.30 -14.44
CA VAL A 67 5.97 3.88 -14.85
C VAL A 67 6.97 4.02 -13.69
N ALA A 68 6.92 5.14 -12.97
CA ALA A 68 7.78 5.38 -11.81
C ALA A 68 7.55 4.34 -10.70
N SER A 69 6.30 4.01 -10.38
CA SER A 69 5.94 2.98 -9.39
C SER A 69 6.48 1.60 -9.76
N ILE A 70 6.42 1.20 -11.03
CA ILE A 70 6.97 -0.09 -11.48
C ILE A 70 8.49 -0.10 -11.35
N SER A 71 9.15 0.98 -11.77
CA SER A 71 10.61 1.10 -11.67
C SER A 71 11.07 1.07 -10.22
N ILE A 72 10.39 1.79 -9.31
CA ILE A 72 10.75 1.84 -7.89
C ILE A 72 10.50 0.47 -7.24
N PHE A 73 9.38 -0.19 -7.54
CA PHE A 73 9.07 -1.51 -7.01
C PHE A 73 10.16 -2.53 -7.39
N SER A 74 10.59 -2.52 -8.65
CA SER A 74 11.67 -3.39 -9.12
C SER A 74 12.98 -3.13 -8.38
N ALA A 75 13.35 -1.86 -8.17
CA ALA A 75 14.55 -1.51 -7.42
C ALA A 75 14.47 -1.96 -5.94
N LEU A 76 13.32 -1.75 -5.28
CA LEU A 76 13.13 -2.14 -3.87
C LEU A 76 13.16 -3.66 -3.69
N VAL A 77 12.59 -4.45 -4.61
CA VAL A 77 12.63 -5.92 -4.54
C VAL A 77 14.07 -6.43 -4.70
N ASN A 78 14.87 -5.82 -5.57
CA ASN A 78 16.29 -6.18 -5.69
C ASN A 78 17.06 -5.93 -4.38
N VAL A 79 16.83 -4.77 -3.74
CA VAL A 79 17.42 -4.46 -2.44
C VAL A 79 16.91 -5.43 -1.36
N LEU A 80 15.62 -5.76 -1.36
CA LEU A 80 15.05 -6.73 -0.43
C LEU A 80 15.74 -8.09 -0.57
N ASN A 81 15.97 -8.58 -1.79
CA ASN A 81 16.66 -9.84 -2.02
C ASN A 81 18.06 -9.87 -1.36
N GLN A 82 18.83 -8.79 -1.50
CA GLN A 82 20.17 -8.71 -0.90
C GLN A 82 20.12 -8.68 0.63
N ILE A 83 19.18 -7.93 1.20
CA ILE A 83 19.04 -7.83 2.66
C ILE A 83 18.49 -9.14 3.23
N PHE A 84 17.55 -9.77 2.54
CA PHE A 84 16.90 -10.98 3.03
C PHE A 84 17.85 -12.17 3.09
N ASP A 85 18.79 -12.26 2.14
CA ASP A 85 19.87 -13.24 2.16
C ASP A 85 20.75 -13.07 3.42
N LEU A 86 21.13 -11.82 3.74
CA LEU A 86 21.85 -11.52 4.97
C LEU A 86 21.03 -11.87 6.23
N VAL A 87 19.72 -11.57 6.24
CA VAL A 87 18.82 -11.87 7.36
C VAL A 87 18.73 -13.37 7.61
N ILE A 88 18.53 -14.19 6.56
CA ILE A 88 18.50 -15.65 6.68
C ILE A 88 19.84 -16.16 7.20
N GLY A 89 20.97 -15.66 6.68
CA GLY A 89 22.30 -16.07 7.16
C GLY A 89 22.56 -15.75 8.63
N ASN A 90 21.95 -14.69 9.17
CA ASN A 90 22.08 -14.34 10.59
C ASN A 90 21.07 -15.07 11.50
N LEU A 91 19.85 -15.34 11.03
CA LEU A 91 18.81 -15.98 11.82
C LEU A 91 18.82 -17.51 11.75
N GLY A 92 19.18 -18.10 10.61
CA GLY A 92 19.20 -19.55 10.39
C GLY A 92 20.24 -20.29 11.22
N GLY A 93 21.18 -19.55 11.83
CA GLY A 93 22.30 -20.13 12.54
C GLY A 93 23.29 -20.84 11.61
N TYR A 94 24.46 -21.16 12.14
CA TYR A 94 25.47 -21.93 11.41
C TYR A 94 25.03 -23.40 11.32
N ASP A 95 25.08 -24.00 10.13
CA ASP A 95 24.81 -25.42 9.94
C ASP A 95 25.94 -26.26 10.58
N GLU A 96 25.68 -26.87 11.74
CA GLU A 96 26.62 -27.75 12.43
C GLU A 96 27.02 -28.99 11.60
N GLU A 97 26.18 -29.41 10.64
CA GLU A 97 26.45 -30.54 9.75
C GLU A 97 27.55 -30.27 8.71
N LEU A 98 27.75 -29.01 8.30
CA LEU A 98 28.80 -28.62 7.36
C LEU A 98 30.18 -28.61 8.02
N GLU A 99 30.30 -28.14 9.27
CA GLU A 99 31.57 -28.17 10.01
C GLU A 99 31.94 -29.57 10.51
N ALA A 100 30.96 -30.41 10.89
CA ALA A 100 31.23 -31.80 11.26
C ALA A 100 31.84 -32.61 10.09
N ASN A 101 31.44 -32.31 8.85
CA ASN A 101 31.97 -32.92 7.62
C ASN A 101 33.40 -32.47 7.31
N ILE A 102 33.70 -31.17 7.47
CA ILE A 102 35.02 -30.58 7.22
C ILE A 102 36.05 -30.97 8.31
N VAL A 103 35.63 -31.09 9.58
CA VAL A 103 36.52 -31.36 10.72
C VAL A 103 36.83 -32.85 10.91
N THR A 104 35.88 -33.75 10.62
CA THR A 104 36.02 -35.17 11.01
C THR A 104 36.41 -36.11 9.87
N GLY A 105 36.29 -35.71 8.60
CA GLY A 105 36.64 -36.53 7.43
C GLY A 105 35.85 -37.85 7.30
N SER A 106 34.95 -38.13 8.24
CA SER A 106 34.07 -39.27 8.29
C SER A 106 32.96 -38.96 9.30
N ALA A 107 31.75 -38.73 8.81
CA ALA A 107 30.54 -38.88 9.60
C ALA A 107 29.58 -39.78 8.81
N PRO A 108 28.90 -40.75 9.47
CA PRO A 108 27.99 -41.66 8.78
C PRO A 108 26.91 -40.87 8.06
N ALA A 109 26.68 -41.18 6.80
CA ALA A 109 25.51 -40.72 6.07
C ALA A 109 24.25 -41.12 6.85
N GLY A 110 23.51 -40.14 7.38
CA GLY A 110 22.11 -40.34 7.75
C GLY A 110 21.74 -40.42 9.22
N THR A 111 22.36 -39.67 10.14
CA THR A 111 21.60 -39.28 11.35
C THR A 111 20.72 -38.07 11.01
N LEU A 112 19.78 -38.27 10.08
CA LEU A 112 18.60 -37.41 9.92
C LEU A 112 17.80 -37.53 11.21
N SER A 113 18.13 -36.74 12.22
CA SER A 113 17.23 -36.57 13.33
C SER A 113 15.95 -35.94 12.75
N ASN A 114 14.78 -36.52 13.05
CA ASN A 114 13.50 -35.95 12.60
C ASN A 114 13.36 -34.46 13.00
N LEU A 115 14.10 -34.04 14.04
CA LEU A 115 14.18 -32.67 14.53
C LEU A 115 14.97 -31.74 13.58
N ASN A 116 16.07 -32.18 12.95
CA ASN A 116 16.82 -31.37 11.98
C ASN A 116 16.05 -31.18 10.67
N VAL A 117 15.41 -32.25 10.17
CA VAL A 117 14.56 -32.18 8.96
C VAL A 117 13.33 -31.33 9.21
N ALA A 118 12.69 -31.48 10.38
CA ALA A 118 11.57 -30.64 10.77
C ALA A 118 11.98 -29.17 10.91
N ARG A 119 13.14 -28.86 11.50
CA ARG A 119 13.66 -27.49 11.61
C ARG A 119 13.87 -26.86 10.23
N GLY A 120 14.57 -27.54 9.32
CA GLY A 120 14.82 -27.01 7.97
C GLY A 120 13.55 -26.78 7.15
N THR A 121 12.61 -27.73 7.17
CA THR A 121 11.32 -27.59 6.44
C THR A 121 10.46 -26.48 7.01
N VAL A 122 10.45 -26.34 8.35
CA VAL A 122 9.70 -25.28 9.03
C VAL A 122 10.33 -23.92 8.73
N ASP A 123 11.64 -23.77 8.91
CA ASP A 123 12.34 -22.49 8.73
C ASP A 123 12.20 -21.96 7.29
N GLU A 124 12.31 -22.84 6.28
CA GLU A 124 12.10 -22.47 4.87
C GLU A 124 10.69 -21.91 4.62
N PHE A 125 9.67 -22.56 5.18
CA PHE A 125 8.28 -22.09 5.08
C PHE A 125 8.10 -20.73 5.76
N PHE A 126 8.63 -20.56 6.98
CA PHE A 126 8.50 -19.32 7.74
C PHE A 126 9.22 -18.15 7.07
N PHE A 127 10.45 -18.33 6.58
CA PHE A 127 11.19 -17.27 5.88
C PHE A 127 10.55 -16.91 4.54
N THR A 128 10.06 -17.89 3.78
CA THR A 128 9.35 -17.62 2.52
C THR A 128 8.04 -16.86 2.75
N ALA A 129 7.28 -17.22 3.79
CA ALA A 129 6.06 -16.51 4.17
C ALA A 129 6.37 -15.07 4.60
N MET A 130 7.40 -14.86 5.42
CA MET A 130 7.85 -13.53 5.83
C MET A 130 8.30 -12.67 4.63
N TYR A 131 9.11 -13.25 3.71
CA TYR A 131 9.54 -12.58 2.48
C TYR A 131 8.33 -12.14 1.64
N ALA A 132 7.36 -13.03 1.45
CA ALA A 132 6.14 -12.75 0.68
C ALA A 132 5.33 -11.60 1.31
N ILE A 133 5.19 -11.58 2.64
CA ILE A 133 4.49 -10.49 3.35
C ILE A 133 5.22 -9.16 3.17
N ILE A 134 6.55 -9.12 3.35
CA ILE A 134 7.33 -7.89 3.18
C ILE A 134 7.27 -7.38 1.74
N CYS A 135 7.42 -8.27 0.75
CA CYS A 135 7.30 -7.94 -0.66
C CYS A 135 5.90 -7.38 -0.99
N TYR A 136 4.85 -7.95 -0.41
CA TYR A 136 3.49 -7.45 -0.55
C TYR A 136 3.31 -6.03 0.01
N LEU A 137 3.88 -5.75 1.19
CA LEU A 137 3.84 -4.41 1.80
C LEU A 137 4.60 -3.36 0.97
N ILE A 138 5.75 -3.74 0.41
CA ILE A 138 6.51 -2.88 -0.51
C ILE A 138 5.66 -2.57 -1.74
N GLY A 139 4.99 -3.57 -2.32
CA GLY A 139 4.08 -3.39 -3.45
C GLY A 139 2.96 -2.40 -3.15
N LEU A 140 2.28 -2.53 -2.01
CA LEU A 140 1.22 -1.60 -1.58
C LEU A 140 1.69 -0.15 -1.54
N SER A 141 2.86 0.11 -0.97
CA SER A 141 3.42 1.46 -0.87
C SER A 141 3.86 2.00 -2.23
N CYS A 142 4.48 1.18 -3.07
CA CYS A 142 4.99 1.60 -4.38
C CYS A 142 3.86 1.92 -5.36
N PHE A 143 2.80 1.11 -5.41
CA PHE A 143 1.69 1.34 -6.34
C PHE A 143 0.73 2.45 -5.91
N LYS A 144 0.74 2.82 -4.62
CA LYS A 144 0.04 4.03 -4.15
C LYS A 144 0.63 5.33 -4.71
N LEU A 145 1.90 5.34 -5.13
CA LEU A 145 2.52 6.52 -5.75
C LEU A 145 1.82 6.96 -7.04
N VAL A 146 1.14 6.05 -7.75
CA VAL A 146 0.38 6.36 -8.97
C VAL A 146 -0.68 7.44 -8.72
N ASP A 147 -1.31 7.42 -7.54
CA ASP A 147 -2.30 8.42 -7.12
C ASP A 147 -1.66 9.67 -6.51
N LEU A 148 -0.52 9.51 -5.82
CA LEU A 148 0.12 10.58 -5.07
C LEU A 148 0.96 11.52 -5.95
N ILE A 149 1.56 11.02 -7.03
CA ILE A 149 2.43 11.82 -7.90
C ILE A 149 1.65 12.98 -8.55
N PRO A 150 0.47 12.78 -9.16
CA PRO A 150 -0.30 13.87 -9.74
C PRO A 150 -0.59 14.99 -8.73
N ASN A 151 -1.08 14.63 -7.55
CA ASN A 151 -1.50 15.62 -6.53
C ASN A 151 -0.30 16.41 -5.99
N ASN A 152 0.83 15.74 -5.72
CA ASN A 152 2.02 16.42 -5.19
C ASN A 152 2.65 17.38 -6.23
N ILE A 153 2.71 16.98 -7.50
CA ILE A 153 3.24 17.82 -8.57
C ILE A 153 2.36 19.06 -8.80
N LEU A 154 1.04 18.89 -8.82
CA LEU A 154 0.11 20.01 -8.99
C LEU A 154 0.19 20.99 -7.82
N ARG A 155 0.37 20.48 -6.59
CA ARG A 155 0.60 21.32 -5.41
C ARG A 155 1.89 22.12 -5.50
N TRP A 156 2.95 21.56 -6.08
CA TRP A 156 4.21 22.28 -6.33
C TRP A 156 4.07 23.34 -7.43
N MET A 157 3.13 23.16 -8.36
CA MET A 157 2.79 24.15 -9.37
C MET A 157 1.95 25.32 -8.82
N GLY A 158 1.70 25.37 -7.51
CA GLY A 158 0.84 26.38 -6.90
C GLY A 158 -0.66 26.14 -7.13
N VAL A 159 -1.02 25.01 -7.75
CA VAL A 159 -2.40 24.58 -7.94
C VAL A 159 -2.80 23.77 -6.71
N SER A 160 -3.23 24.46 -5.67
CA SER A 160 -3.74 23.84 -4.43
C SER A 160 -5.27 23.92 -4.35
N VAL A 161 -5.97 23.78 -5.49
CA VAL A 161 -7.42 23.73 -5.45
C VAL A 161 -7.82 22.34 -4.98
N SER A 162 -8.43 22.27 -3.80
CA SER A 162 -8.99 21.04 -3.25
C SER A 162 -10.09 20.53 -4.19
N THR A 163 -9.77 19.60 -5.08
CA THR A 163 -10.79 18.85 -5.82
C THR A 163 -11.48 17.89 -4.85
N PHE A 164 -12.78 17.61 -5.02
CA PHE A 164 -13.52 16.77 -4.07
C PHE A 164 -12.96 15.35 -3.97
N GLN A 165 -12.13 14.94 -4.94
CA GLN A 165 -11.35 13.71 -4.93
C GLN A 165 -10.36 13.61 -3.75
N GLU A 166 -9.73 14.71 -3.31
CA GLU A 166 -8.81 14.70 -2.15
C GLU A 166 -9.57 14.48 -0.82
N ASN A 167 -10.83 14.93 -0.74
CA ASN A 167 -11.69 14.71 0.42
C ASN A 167 -12.31 13.29 0.48
N ALA A 168 -12.32 12.54 -0.63
CA ALA A 168 -12.94 11.22 -0.67
C ALA A 168 -12.19 10.14 0.17
N GLY A 169 -10.90 10.36 0.45
CA GLY A 169 -10.03 9.45 1.20
C GLY A 169 -9.72 8.15 0.45
N ASP A 170 -8.51 7.60 0.68
CA ASP A 170 -7.98 6.38 0.05
C ASP A 170 -8.98 5.19 0.11
N PRO A 171 -9.67 4.86 -1.02
CA PRO A 171 -10.68 3.81 -1.03
C PRO A 171 -10.11 2.41 -0.78
N ALA A 172 -8.87 2.17 -1.23
CA ALA A 172 -8.16 0.92 -1.01
C ALA A 172 -7.73 0.76 0.45
N GLY A 173 -7.31 1.86 1.09
CA GLY A 173 -7.02 1.92 2.53
C GLY A 173 -8.27 1.71 3.41
N LYS A 174 -9.43 2.20 2.98
CA LYS A 174 -10.71 1.95 3.69
C LYS A 174 -11.13 0.48 3.59
N LEU A 175 -10.93 -0.18 2.45
CA LEU A 175 -11.22 -1.60 2.30
C LEU A 175 -10.35 -2.47 3.21
N SER A 176 -9.03 -2.24 3.24
CA SER A 176 -8.14 -2.97 4.15
C SER A 176 -8.43 -2.65 5.61
N SER A 177 -8.64 -1.37 5.97
CA SER A 177 -9.02 -0.98 7.33
C SER A 177 -10.34 -1.60 7.79
N ASN A 178 -11.34 -1.70 6.90
CA ASN A 178 -12.63 -2.31 7.22
C ASN A 178 -12.49 -3.83 7.44
N VAL A 179 -11.59 -4.50 6.72
CA VAL A 179 -11.26 -5.92 6.95
C VAL A 179 -10.50 -6.12 8.27
N TYR A 180 -9.53 -5.25 8.60
CA TYR A 180 -8.83 -5.30 9.89
C TYR A 180 -9.77 -5.03 11.07
N LYS A 181 -10.69 -4.08 10.93
CA LYS A 181 -11.73 -3.79 11.94
C LYS A 181 -12.71 -4.95 12.09
N GLY A 182 -13.13 -5.58 10.98
CA GLY A 182 -13.97 -6.78 11.02
C GLY A 182 -13.30 -7.97 11.72
N THR A 183 -12.01 -8.17 11.47
CA THR A 183 -11.23 -9.26 12.08
C THR A 183 -11.03 -9.05 13.58
N LEU A 184 -10.81 -7.81 14.04
CA LEU A 184 -10.69 -7.48 15.47
C LEU A 184 -12.01 -7.61 16.23
N LEU A 185 -13.14 -7.28 15.61
CA LEU A 185 -14.46 -7.47 16.23
C LEU A 185 -14.80 -8.95 16.38
N ILE A 186 -14.51 -9.77 15.36
CA ILE A 186 -14.68 -11.23 15.44
C ILE A 186 -13.70 -11.82 16.47
N GLY A 187 -12.44 -11.37 16.50
CA GLY A 187 -11.46 -11.82 17.49
C GLY A 187 -11.87 -11.49 18.93
N ASN A 188 -12.43 -10.31 19.18
CA ASN A 188 -12.93 -9.93 20.50
C ASN A 188 -14.24 -10.62 20.88
N GLN A 189 -15.14 -10.88 19.92
CA GLN A 189 -16.36 -11.65 20.16
C GLN A 189 -16.04 -13.11 20.46
N VAL A 190 -15.16 -13.76 19.69
CA VAL A 190 -14.72 -15.15 19.92
C VAL A 190 -13.98 -15.27 21.25
N ARG A 191 -13.12 -14.30 21.59
CA ARG A 191 -12.44 -14.27 22.91
C ARG A 191 -13.42 -14.02 24.06
N GLY A 192 -14.47 -13.24 23.84
CA GLY A 192 -15.55 -13.00 24.79
C GLY A 192 -16.42 -14.23 25.03
N THR A 193 -16.81 -14.93 23.96
CA THR A 193 -17.58 -16.18 24.03
C THR A 193 -16.76 -17.31 24.66
N ALA A 194 -15.48 -17.45 24.30
CA ALA A 194 -14.60 -18.45 24.90
C ALA A 194 -14.39 -18.22 26.41
N LYS A 195 -14.28 -16.96 26.85
CA LYS A 195 -14.25 -16.62 28.29
C LYS A 195 -15.58 -16.88 28.99
N GLY A 196 -16.69 -16.64 28.31
CA GLY A 196 -18.04 -16.93 28.83
C GLY A 196 -18.28 -18.42 29.04
N ASP A 197 -17.93 -19.25 28.05
CA ASP A 197 -18.06 -20.70 28.14
C ASP A 197 -17.16 -21.28 29.24
N LEU A 198 -15.91 -20.82 29.35
CA LEU A 198 -15.00 -21.27 30.42
C LEU A 198 -15.53 -20.92 31.83
N ALA A 199 -16.23 -19.80 31.99
CA ALA A 199 -16.81 -19.41 33.28
C ALA A 199 -18.05 -20.25 33.65
N ILE A 200 -18.84 -20.69 32.67
CA ILE A 200 -19.98 -21.58 32.89
C ILE A 200 -19.50 -23.00 33.23
N ILE A 201 -18.45 -23.49 32.55
CA ILE A 201 -17.90 -24.82 32.82
C ILE A 201 -17.28 -24.88 34.24
N SER A 202 -16.68 -23.79 34.73
CA SER A 202 -16.16 -23.74 36.11
C SER A 202 -17.23 -23.62 37.20
N SER A 203 -18.45 -23.16 36.89
CA SER A 203 -19.52 -23.02 37.89
C SER A 203 -20.46 -24.22 37.98
N VAL A 204 -20.29 -25.22 37.11
CA VAL A 204 -21.05 -26.48 37.10
C VAL A 204 -20.26 -27.62 37.78
N GLY A 205 -18.99 -27.36 38.13
CA GLY A 205 -18.08 -28.32 38.79
C GLY A 205 -18.01 -28.24 40.32
N ASP A 206 -18.74 -27.32 40.95
CA ASP A 206 -18.95 -27.23 42.41
C ASP A 206 -20.39 -27.60 42.76
#